data_AF-A0A7J8M9B0-F1
#
_entry.id   AF-A0A7J8M9B0-F1
#
_cell.length_a   1.000
_cell.length_b   1.000
_cell.length_c   1.000
_cell.angle_alpha   90.00
_cell.angle_beta   90.00
_cell.angle_gamma   90.00
#
_symmetry.space_group_name_H-M   'P 1'
#
loop_
_entity.id
_entity.type
_entity.pdbx_description
1 polymer ?
#
loop_
_entity_poly.entity_id
_entity_poly.type
_entity_poly.pdbx_seq_one_letter_code
_entity_poly.pdbx_strand_id
1 'polypeptide(L)'
;MATTSKNMNVFYRQKKKSTTSTEKKSTKSPSPKHSATFGSDITQPPALVSHGGSLDLKDDFDEQEQALRQFDMNMAYGPCVGITRLDRWERAQRMGLNPPKEIESLLKGGKVKLESLFDGRV
;
A
#
# COMPACT_ATOMS: atom_id res chain seq x y z
N MET A 1 -12.61 42.97 31.63
CA MET A 1 -11.63 42.32 32.52
C MET A 1 -12.03 40.86 32.68
N ALA A 2 -11.26 39.93 32.10
CA ALA A 2 -11.06 38.51 32.48
C ALA A 2 -10.57 37.73 31.26
N THR A 3 -9.25 37.57 31.15
CA THR A 3 -8.57 36.69 30.20
C THR A 3 -8.18 35.41 30.94
N THR A 4 -8.45 34.24 30.37
CA THR A 4 -7.81 32.98 30.78
C THR A 4 -7.48 32.15 29.55
N SER A 5 -6.31 32.42 28.97
CA SER A 5 -5.69 31.56 27.96
C SER A 5 -5.22 30.27 28.65
N LYS A 6 -5.86 29.14 28.33
CA LYS A 6 -5.38 27.81 28.74
C LYS A 6 -4.22 27.43 27.83
N ASN A 7 -3.01 27.53 28.37
CA ASN A 7 -1.75 27.17 27.74
C ASN A 7 -1.68 25.63 27.62
N MET A 8 -2.15 25.08 26.49
CA MET A 8 -2.19 23.64 26.20
C MET A 8 -0.83 23.13 25.71
N ASN A 9 0.20 23.23 26.55
CA ASN A 9 1.51 22.66 26.28
C ASN A 9 1.68 21.33 27.03
N VAL A 10 0.89 20.33 26.63
CA VAL A 10 1.16 18.94 27.01
C VAL A 10 2.20 18.38 26.03
N PHE A 11 3.46 18.78 26.22
CA PHE A 11 4.58 18.18 25.51
C PHE A 11 4.81 16.76 26.04
N TYR A 12 4.59 15.76 25.19
CA TYR A 12 4.91 14.38 25.48
C TYR A 12 6.43 14.22 25.59
N ARG A 13 6.94 13.96 26.80
CA ARG A 13 8.38 13.84 27.06
C ARG A 13 8.87 12.45 26.65
N GLN A 14 9.39 12.34 25.42
CA GLN A 14 10.02 11.10 24.95
C GLN A 14 11.39 10.91 25.62
N LYS A 15 11.52 9.93 26.52
CA LYS A 15 12.79 9.60 27.18
C LYS A 15 13.66 8.74 26.27
N LYS A 16 14.55 9.36 25.49
CA LYS A 16 15.68 8.64 24.84
C LYS A 16 16.79 8.46 25.87
N LYS A 17 17.20 7.21 26.13
CA LYS A 17 18.47 6.92 26.82
C LYS A 17 19.61 7.24 25.85
N SER A 18 20.37 8.29 26.13
CA SER A 18 21.63 8.60 25.45
C SER A 18 22.74 7.70 26.03
N THR A 19 23.22 6.75 25.24
CA THR A 19 24.58 6.22 25.39
C THR A 19 25.44 6.93 24.35
N THR A 20 26.23 7.90 24.81
CA THR A 20 27.24 8.57 24.00
C THR A 20 28.41 7.62 23.71
N SER A 21 28.61 7.43 22.40
CA SER A 21 29.77 6.98 21.61
C SER A 21 31.18 6.95 22.24
N THR A 22 31.91 5.85 22.00
CA THR A 22 33.37 5.86 21.79
C THR A 22 33.77 4.79 20.74
N GLU A 23 34.62 5.18 19.80
CA GLU A 23 35.15 4.41 18.67
C GLU A 23 35.95 3.15 19.05
N LYS A 24 35.99 2.14 18.15
CA LYS A 24 37.22 1.40 17.74
C LYS A 24 36.96 0.43 16.57
N LYS A 25 37.91 0.45 15.64
CA LYS A 25 38.12 -0.34 14.41
C LYS A 25 38.51 -1.81 14.70
N SER A 26 38.00 -2.79 13.94
CA SER A 26 38.78 -3.90 13.31
C SER A 26 37.93 -5.13 12.85
N THR A 27 38.01 -5.40 11.53
CA THR A 27 38.15 -6.70 10.80
C THR A 27 37.31 -7.96 11.10
N LYS A 28 36.88 -8.57 9.99
CA LYS A 28 36.53 -10.00 9.67
C LYS A 28 35.07 -10.47 9.86
N SER A 29 34.43 -10.75 8.71
CA SER A 29 33.30 -11.68 8.48
C SER A 29 33.62 -13.11 8.97
N PRO A 30 32.66 -14.00 9.34
CA PRO A 30 31.45 -14.35 8.56
C PRO A 30 30.15 -14.57 9.37
N SER A 31 29.00 -14.51 8.68
CA SER A 31 27.68 -14.96 9.15
C SER A 31 27.67 -16.46 9.51
N PRO A 32 26.86 -16.93 10.49
CA PRO A 32 25.53 -17.43 10.10
C PRO A 32 24.40 -17.25 11.14
N LYS A 33 23.17 -17.24 10.60
CA LYS A 33 21.91 -17.80 11.12
C LYS A 33 21.70 -17.77 12.64
N HIS A 34 20.75 -16.97 13.11
CA HIS A 34 19.73 -17.33 14.10
C HIS A 34 18.87 -16.08 14.33
N SER A 35 17.88 -15.86 13.46
CA SER A 35 16.73 -15.05 13.87
C SER A 35 16.15 -15.76 15.09
N ALA A 36 16.09 -15.08 16.23
CA ALA A 36 15.42 -15.61 17.42
C ALA A 36 13.92 -15.73 17.13
N THR A 37 13.54 -16.79 16.42
CA THR A 37 12.20 -17.34 16.48
C THR A 37 12.13 -17.99 17.85
N PHE A 38 11.49 -17.31 18.80
CA PHE A 38 11.09 -17.95 20.03
C PHE A 38 10.04 -18.98 19.64
N GLY A 39 10.48 -20.25 19.55
CA GLY A 39 9.62 -21.38 19.23
C GLY A 39 8.46 -21.42 20.20
N SER A 40 7.28 -21.10 19.70
CA SER A 40 6.00 -21.35 20.36
C SER A 40 5.37 -22.51 19.59
N ASP A 41 5.73 -23.72 19.98
CA ASP A 41 5.11 -24.97 19.53
C ASP A 41 3.77 -25.16 20.26
N ILE A 42 2.84 -24.23 20.07
CA ILE A 42 1.43 -24.36 20.47
C ILE A 42 0.61 -23.67 19.37
N THR A 43 0.04 -24.50 18.50
CA THR A 43 -1.20 -24.29 17.75
C THR A 43 -1.39 -22.88 17.17
N GLN A 44 -0.85 -22.65 15.97
CA GLN A 44 -1.33 -21.54 15.12
C GLN A 44 -2.87 -21.64 15.04
N PRO A 45 -3.64 -20.58 15.36
CA PRO A 45 -5.09 -20.64 15.26
C PRO A 45 -5.49 -21.00 13.82
N PRO A 46 -6.59 -21.74 13.61
CA PRO A 46 -7.09 -22.11 12.28
C PRO A 46 -7.20 -20.92 11.31
N ALA A 47 -7.36 -19.71 11.84
CA ALA A 47 -7.38 -18.46 11.09
C ALA A 47 -6.06 -18.13 10.34
N LEU A 48 -4.92 -18.70 10.76
CA LEU A 48 -3.62 -18.52 10.09
C LEU A 48 -3.29 -19.66 9.12
N VAL A 49 -4.17 -20.67 9.00
CA VAL A 49 -4.08 -21.68 7.94
C VAL A 49 -4.56 -21.00 6.66
N SER A 50 -3.64 -20.27 6.02
CA SER A 50 -3.83 -19.90 4.62
C SER A 50 -3.99 -21.21 3.86
N HIS A 51 -5.21 -21.53 3.45
CA HIS A 51 -5.46 -22.59 2.49
C HIS A 51 -4.67 -22.20 1.24
N GLY A 52 -3.45 -22.75 1.13
CA GLY A 52 -2.59 -22.69 -0.03
C GLY A 52 -3.24 -23.41 -1.21
N GLY A 53 -4.34 -22.87 -1.69
CA GLY A 53 -4.92 -23.18 -2.98
C GLY A 53 -4.17 -22.36 -3.99
N SER A 54 -3.06 -22.89 -4.49
CA SER A 54 -2.55 -22.52 -5.80
C SER A 54 -3.60 -22.95 -6.82
N LEU A 55 -4.64 -22.13 -6.98
CA LEU A 55 -5.50 -22.17 -8.15
C LEU A 55 -4.66 -21.60 -9.29
N ASP A 56 -3.92 -22.49 -9.94
CA ASP A 56 -3.29 -22.26 -11.25
C ASP A 56 -4.40 -22.08 -12.30
N LEU A 57 -5.17 -21.00 -12.13
CA LEU A 57 -6.31 -20.64 -12.94
C LEU A 57 -6.02 -19.30 -13.60
N LYS A 58 -4.94 -19.28 -14.37
CA LYS A 58 -4.57 -18.26 -15.36
C LYS A 58 -4.79 -16.81 -14.90
N ASP A 59 -3.73 -16.33 -14.26
CA ASP A 59 -3.43 -14.99 -13.75
C ASP A 59 -3.53 -13.86 -14.80
N ASP A 60 -3.76 -14.13 -16.09
CA ASP A 60 -3.80 -13.07 -17.12
C ASP A 60 -4.87 -12.00 -16.81
N PHE A 61 -6.01 -12.42 -16.27
CA PHE A 61 -7.05 -11.50 -15.79
C PHE A 61 -6.62 -10.77 -14.52
N ASP A 62 -5.82 -11.42 -13.67
CA ASP A 62 -5.31 -10.85 -12.45
C ASP A 62 -4.22 -9.81 -12.72
N GLU A 63 -3.32 -10.01 -13.69
CA GLU A 63 -2.31 -9.02 -14.09
C GLU A 63 -2.96 -7.75 -14.66
N GLN A 64 -3.93 -7.90 -15.55
CA GLN A 64 -4.68 -6.79 -16.17
C GLN A 64 -5.47 -6.01 -15.10
N GLU A 65 -6.17 -6.73 -14.22
CA GLU A 65 -6.90 -6.12 -13.11
C GLU A 65 -5.94 -5.48 -12.10
N GLN A 66 -4.75 -6.04 -11.89
CA GLN A 66 -3.72 -5.47 -11.01
C GLN A 66 -3.19 -4.14 -11.56
N ALA A 67 -2.95 -4.05 -12.87
CA ALA A 67 -2.62 -2.79 -13.53
C ALA A 67 -3.72 -1.74 -13.36
N LEU A 68 -5.00 -2.14 -13.51
CA LEU A 68 -6.14 -1.25 -13.31
C LEU A 68 -6.30 -0.80 -11.85
N ARG A 69 -6.03 -1.68 -10.87
CA ARG A 69 -6.02 -1.32 -9.45
C ARG A 69 -4.87 -0.37 -9.11
N GLN A 70 -3.71 -0.57 -9.71
CA GLN A 70 -2.59 0.35 -9.56
C GLN A 70 -2.94 1.74 -10.13
N PHE A 71 -3.68 1.78 -11.24
CA PHE A 71 -4.24 3.01 -11.78
C PHE A 71 -5.26 3.64 -10.81
N ASP A 72 -6.17 2.85 -10.20
CA ASP A 72 -7.13 3.30 -9.19
C ASP A 72 -6.45 3.99 -7.99
N MET A 73 -5.32 3.44 -7.53
CA MET A 73 -4.52 3.99 -6.43
C MET A 73 -3.75 5.26 -6.79
N ASN A 74 -3.50 5.51 -8.08
CA ASN A 74 -2.71 6.66 -8.49
C ASN A 74 -3.55 7.95 -8.48
N MET A 75 -3.36 8.78 -7.46
CA MET A 75 -4.10 10.03 -7.30
C MET A 75 -3.72 11.12 -8.32
N ALA A 76 -2.60 10.97 -9.05
CA ALA A 76 -2.16 11.95 -10.03
C ALA A 76 -3.17 12.16 -11.16
N TYR A 77 -4.01 11.16 -11.45
CA TYR A 77 -5.02 11.19 -12.50
C TYR A 77 -6.40 11.67 -12.03
N GLY A 78 -6.49 12.19 -10.80
CA GLY A 78 -7.72 12.72 -10.20
C GLY A 78 -8.58 11.68 -9.50
N PRO A 79 -9.75 12.07 -8.97
CA PRO A 79 -10.62 11.18 -8.21
C PRO A 79 -11.19 10.05 -9.09
N CYS A 80 -11.30 8.85 -8.51
CA CYS A 80 -11.84 7.65 -9.16
C CYS A 80 -13.23 7.23 -8.68
N VAL A 81 -13.75 7.84 -7.61
CA VAL A 81 -15.05 7.49 -7.04
C VAL A 81 -16.18 8.09 -7.87
N GLY A 82 -17.23 7.29 -8.12
CA GLY A 82 -18.45 7.74 -8.79
C GLY A 82 -18.30 7.97 -10.29
N ILE A 83 -17.23 7.47 -10.89
CA ILE A 83 -16.98 7.48 -12.34
C ILE A 83 -16.32 6.17 -12.76
N THR A 84 -16.54 5.76 -14.01
CA THR A 84 -15.88 4.55 -14.53
C THR A 84 -14.38 4.79 -14.70
N ARG A 85 -13.60 3.71 -14.72
CA ARG A 85 -12.15 3.75 -15.00
C ARG A 85 -11.85 4.40 -16.36
N LEU A 86 -12.72 4.20 -17.36
CA LEU A 86 -12.57 4.79 -18.70
C LEU A 86 -12.81 6.31 -18.67
N ASP A 87 -13.88 6.76 -18.01
CA ASP A 87 -14.17 8.20 -17.87
C ASP A 87 -13.05 8.92 -17.13
N ARG A 88 -12.50 8.27 -16.08
CA ARG A 88 -11.35 8.78 -15.35
C ARG A 88 -10.12 8.91 -16.24
N TRP A 89 -9.83 7.90 -17.04
CA TRP A 89 -8.71 7.91 -17.97
C TRP A 89 -8.85 9.03 -19.00
N GLU A 90 -10.02 9.18 -19.62
CA GLU A 90 -10.27 10.23 -20.60
C GLU A 90 -10.14 11.64 -19.99
N ARG A 91 -10.63 11.82 -18.76
CA ARG A 91 -10.48 13.08 -18.04
C ARG A 91 -9.02 13.42 -17.79
N ALA A 92 -8.23 12.45 -17.31
CA ALA A 92 -6.81 12.63 -17.09
C ALA A 92 -6.07 12.98 -18.40
N GLN A 93 -6.45 12.34 -19.51
CA GLN A 93 -5.90 12.66 -20.83
C GLN A 93 -6.27 14.08 -21.27
N ARG A 94 -7.53 14.51 -21.10
CA ARG A 94 -7.99 15.87 -21.39
C ARG A 94 -7.28 16.93 -20.54
N MET A 95 -6.92 16.57 -19.29
CA MET A 95 -6.15 17.43 -18.40
C MET A 95 -4.64 17.46 -18.69
N GLY A 96 -4.17 16.70 -19.69
CA GLY A 96 -2.75 16.64 -20.03
C GLY A 96 -1.89 15.89 -19.00
N LEU A 97 -2.50 15.02 -18.19
CA LEU A 97 -1.81 14.25 -17.16
C LEU A 97 -1.11 13.00 -17.70
N ASN A 98 -1.27 12.71 -19.00
CA ASN A 98 -0.65 11.59 -19.72
C ASN A 98 -0.85 10.24 -19.00
N PRO A 99 -2.10 9.78 -18.79
CA PRO A 99 -2.34 8.46 -18.25
C PRO A 99 -1.80 7.35 -19.20
N PRO A 100 -1.46 6.15 -18.67
CA PRO A 100 -0.86 5.10 -19.50
C PRO A 100 -1.84 4.58 -20.56
N LYS A 101 -1.41 4.49 -21.83
CA LYS A 101 -2.25 4.01 -22.96
C LYS A 101 -2.64 2.54 -22.85
N GLU A 102 -1.85 1.75 -22.15
CA GLU A 102 -2.18 0.35 -21.86
C GLU A 102 -3.53 0.25 -21.16
N ILE A 103 -3.77 1.09 -20.14
CA ILE A 103 -5.02 1.14 -19.37
C ILE A 103 -6.23 1.41 -20.29
N GLU A 104 -6.12 2.36 -21.22
CA GLU A 104 -7.17 2.62 -22.22
C GLU A 104 -7.48 1.37 -23.05
N SER A 105 -6.43 0.68 -23.47
CA SER A 105 -6.54 -0.52 -24.31
C SER A 105 -7.21 -1.66 -23.55
N LEU A 106 -6.88 -1.83 -22.26
CA LEU A 106 -7.51 -2.83 -21.40
C LEU A 106 -9.01 -2.54 -21.23
N LEU A 107 -9.35 -1.28 -20.95
CA LEU A 107 -10.73 -0.85 -20.71
C LEU A 107 -11.61 -0.99 -21.95
N LYS A 108 -11.09 -0.66 -23.14
CA LYS A 108 -11.81 -0.87 -24.41
C LYS A 108 -11.91 -2.34 -24.81
N GLY A 109 -11.07 -3.20 -24.25
CA GLY A 109 -11.08 -4.65 -24.52
C GLY A 109 -12.28 -5.40 -23.93
N GLY A 110 -13.03 -4.80 -22.99
CA GLY A 110 -14.28 -5.36 -22.45
C GLY A 110 -14.15 -6.62 -21.59
N LYS A 111 -12.92 -7.06 -21.29
CA LYS A 111 -12.62 -8.25 -20.48
C LYS A 111 -12.34 -7.94 -19.00
N VAL A 112 -12.37 -6.66 -18.63
CA VAL A 112 -11.96 -6.16 -17.32
C VAL A 112 -13.12 -5.44 -16.61
N LYS A 113 -12.99 -5.25 -15.29
CA LYS A 113 -13.96 -4.47 -14.54
C LYS A 113 -13.81 -2.98 -14.90
N LEU A 114 -14.93 -2.32 -15.15
CA LEU A 114 -14.97 -0.89 -15.46
C LEU A 114 -15.01 -0.01 -14.21
N GLU A 115 -15.50 -0.56 -13.10
CA GLU A 115 -15.63 0.16 -11.84
C GLU A 115 -14.30 0.26 -11.10
N SER A 116 -14.10 1.38 -10.40
CA SER A 116 -12.91 1.58 -9.58
C SER A 116 -12.91 0.69 -8.34
N LEU A 117 -11.72 0.37 -7.84
CA LEU A 117 -11.51 -0.34 -6.57
C LEU A 117 -12.24 0.30 -5.36
N PHE A 118 -12.51 1.61 -5.43
CA PHE A 118 -13.13 2.38 -4.36
C PHE A 118 -14.64 2.60 -4.54
N ASP A 119 -15.24 2.04 -5.59
CA ASP A 119 -16.68 2.17 -5.81
C ASP A 119 -17.46 1.48 -4.67
N GLY A 120 -18.48 2.16 -4.13
CA GLY A 120 -19.32 1.66 -3.04
C GLY A 120 -18.74 1.71 -1.61
N ARG A 121 -17.60 2.39 -1.35
CA ARG A 121 -16.98 2.48 -0.01
C ARG A 121 -17.10 3.83 0.69
N VAL A 122 -18.05 4.68 0.29
CA VAL A 122 -18.16 6.07 0.76
C VAL A 122 -19.54 6.38 1.27
#